data_AF-A0ABD2NCL2-F1
#
_entry.id   AF-A0ABD2NCL2-F1
#
_cell.length_a   1.000
_cell.length_b   1.000
_cell.length_c   1.000
_cell.angle_alpha   90.00
_cell.angle_beta   90.00
_cell.angle_gamma   90.00
#
_symmetry.space_group_name_H-M   'P 1'
#
loop_
_entity.id
_entity.type
_entity.pdbx_description
1 polymer ?
#
loop_
_entity_poly.entity_id
_entity_poly.type
_entity_poly.pdbx_seq_one_letter_code
_entity_poly.pdbx_strand_id
1 'polypeptide(L)'
;MSVEEVCFVCEKLLSTDVVDVVKEKGTAKLRECSLQRKDGMANLLLGLTSVKVHQKCRKKYTNMKMIAVAAKNGPPSAQPRNADEIPQGPANDFAFENACFFCGVEITDEFLANEKKKNMEKAYQSSIG
;
A
#
# COMPACT_ATOMS: atom_id res chain seq x y z
N MET A 1 -25.11 -14.80 -12.20
CA MET A 1 -23.98 -14.17 -11.48
C MET A 1 -22.80 -15.10 -11.60
N SER A 2 -21.83 -14.76 -12.44
CA SER A 2 -20.56 -15.50 -12.53
C SER A 2 -19.75 -15.19 -11.27
N VAL A 3 -19.52 -16.21 -10.44
CA VAL A 3 -18.65 -16.08 -9.27
C VAL A 3 -17.23 -15.94 -9.80
N GLU A 4 -16.71 -14.71 -9.79
CA GLU A 4 -15.34 -14.45 -10.16
C GLU A 4 -14.42 -15.07 -9.10
N GLU A 5 -13.71 -16.12 -9.47
CA GLU A 5 -12.81 -16.80 -8.55
C GLU A 5 -11.56 -15.93 -8.32
N VAL A 6 -11.35 -15.54 -7.07
CA VAL A 6 -10.21 -14.71 -6.63
C VAL A 6 -9.14 -15.54 -5.94
N CYS A 7 -7.89 -15.11 -6.06
CA CYS A 7 -6.75 -15.73 -5.39
C CYS A 7 -6.77 -15.40 -3.90
N PHE A 8 -6.74 -16.43 -3.06
CA PHE A 8 -6.72 -16.28 -1.59
C PHE A 8 -5.59 -15.40 -1.05
N VAL A 9 -4.44 -15.32 -1.74
CA VAL A 9 -3.25 -14.60 -1.23
C VAL A 9 -3.20 -13.13 -1.65
N CYS A 10 -3.68 -12.81 -2.85
CA CYS A 10 -3.52 -11.47 -3.42
C CYS A 10 -4.85 -10.80 -3.78
N GLU A 11 -5.98 -11.49 -3.59
CA GLU A 11 -7.34 -11.03 -3.83
C GLU A 11 -7.62 -10.59 -5.28
N LYS A 12 -6.70 -10.89 -6.21
CA LYS A 12 -6.87 -10.67 -7.64
C LYS A 12 -7.53 -11.87 -8.32
N LEU A 13 -8.18 -11.61 -9.44
CA LEU A 13 -8.80 -12.65 -10.28
C LEU A 13 -7.82 -13.77 -10.64
N LEU A 14 -8.27 -15.01 -10.53
CA LEU A 14 -7.49 -16.18 -10.91
C LEU A 14 -7.16 -16.23 -12.40
N SER A 15 -7.95 -15.57 -13.25
CA SER A 15 -7.73 -15.48 -14.71
C SER A 15 -6.45 -14.73 -15.11
N THR A 16 -5.85 -13.98 -14.19
CA THR A 16 -4.67 -13.13 -14.49
C THR A 16 -3.35 -13.90 -14.60
N ASP A 17 -3.26 -15.11 -14.05
CA ASP A 17 -2.01 -15.88 -13.97
C ASP A 17 -2.26 -17.39 -13.84
N VAL A 18 -1.19 -18.18 -13.89
CA VAL A 18 -1.24 -19.64 -13.66
C VAL A 18 -1.75 -19.94 -12.25
N VAL A 19 -2.82 -20.74 -12.18
CA VAL A 19 -3.51 -21.14 -10.94
C VAL A 19 -3.03 -22.52 -10.48
N ASP A 20 -2.91 -22.68 -9.17
CA ASP A 20 -2.67 -23.94 -8.47
C ASP A 20 -3.84 -24.22 -7.51
N VAL A 21 -4.30 -25.47 -7.51
CA VAL A 21 -5.37 -25.93 -6.61
C VAL A 21 -4.72 -26.65 -5.44
N VAL A 22 -4.67 -25.95 -4.31
CA VAL A 22 -4.04 -26.45 -3.10
C VAL A 22 -5.05 -27.31 -2.33
N LYS A 23 -4.76 -28.61 -2.21
CA LYS A 23 -5.59 -29.60 -1.47
C LYS A 23 -5.30 -29.55 0.05
N GLU A 24 -6.00 -30.38 0.82
CA GLU A 24 -5.94 -30.45 2.30
C GLU A 24 -4.55 -30.31 2.94
N LYS A 25 -3.57 -31.11 2.52
CA LYS A 25 -2.20 -31.01 3.08
C LYS A 25 -1.59 -29.63 2.84
N GLY A 26 -1.90 -29.03 1.70
CA GLY A 26 -1.43 -27.70 1.37
C GLY A 26 -2.23 -26.59 2.05
N THR A 27 -3.55 -26.76 2.29
CA THR A 27 -4.35 -25.78 3.04
C THR A 27 -3.90 -25.74 4.50
N ALA A 28 -3.59 -26.89 5.10
CA ALA A 28 -2.97 -26.97 6.42
C ALA A 28 -1.63 -26.20 6.47
N LYS A 29 -0.79 -26.34 5.43
CA LYS A 29 0.48 -25.60 5.36
C LYS A 29 0.27 -24.09 5.20
N LEU A 30 -0.67 -23.67 4.35
CA LEU A 30 -1.01 -22.25 4.20
C LEU A 30 -1.53 -21.66 5.53
N ARG A 31 -2.32 -22.43 6.29
CA ARG A 31 -2.80 -22.01 7.61
C ARG A 31 -1.65 -21.81 8.59
N GLU A 32 -0.70 -22.74 8.65
CA GLU A 32 0.51 -22.59 9.46
C GLU A 32 1.31 -21.33 9.06
N CYS A 33 1.50 -21.11 7.76
CA CYS A 33 2.19 -19.91 7.26
C CYS A 33 1.44 -18.63 7.65
N SER A 34 0.11 -18.61 7.57
CA SER A 34 -0.70 -17.47 8.01
C SER A 34 -0.52 -17.17 9.49
N LEU A 35 -0.53 -18.18 10.35
CA LEU A 35 -0.28 -18.03 11.79
C LEU A 35 1.11 -17.43 12.06
N GLN A 36 2.14 -17.90 11.34
CA GLN A 36 3.49 -17.36 11.45
C GLN A 36 3.58 -15.91 10.97
N ARG A 37 2.84 -15.55 9.92
CA ARG A 37 2.77 -14.19 9.37
C ARG A 37 1.97 -13.23 10.23
N LYS A 38 1.09 -13.74 11.11
CA LYS A 38 0.15 -12.96 11.93
C LYS A 38 -0.77 -12.08 11.08
N ASP A 39 -1.19 -12.57 9.91
CA ASP A 39 -2.02 -11.82 8.95
C ASP A 39 -3.54 -12.04 9.14
N GLY A 40 -3.95 -12.85 10.11
CA GLY A 40 -5.36 -13.11 10.42
C GLY A 40 -6.08 -14.04 9.44
N MET A 41 -5.40 -14.52 8.39
CA MET A 41 -6.02 -15.32 7.32
C MET A 41 -6.21 -16.80 7.70
N ALA A 42 -5.65 -17.25 8.82
CA ALA A 42 -5.66 -18.65 9.24
C ALA A 42 -7.07 -19.19 9.48
N ASN A 43 -8.00 -18.32 9.89
CA ASN A 43 -9.40 -18.68 10.13
C ASN A 43 -10.16 -18.93 8.82
N LEU A 44 -9.81 -18.22 7.74
CA LEU A 44 -10.42 -18.43 6.42
C LEU A 44 -10.07 -19.79 5.82
N LEU A 45 -8.93 -20.37 6.24
CA LEU A 45 -8.49 -21.70 5.80
C LEU A 45 -9.04 -22.83 6.68
N LEU A 46 -9.78 -22.52 7.75
CA LEU A 46 -10.34 -23.53 8.64
C LEU A 46 -11.48 -24.27 7.94
N GLY A 47 -11.41 -25.61 7.91
CA GLY A 47 -12.45 -26.45 7.30
C GLY A 47 -12.45 -26.47 5.76
N LEU A 48 -11.54 -25.75 5.10
CA LEU A 48 -11.39 -25.81 3.64
C LEU A 48 -10.57 -27.04 3.21
N THR A 49 -11.19 -27.88 2.38
CA THR A 49 -10.53 -29.06 1.77
C THR A 49 -9.64 -28.69 0.59
N SER A 50 -9.94 -27.58 -0.08
CA SER A 50 -9.10 -27.03 -1.14
C SER A 50 -9.25 -25.52 -1.30
N VAL A 51 -8.22 -24.86 -1.83
CA VAL A 51 -8.23 -23.43 -2.16
C VAL A 51 -7.48 -23.20 -3.47
N LYS A 52 -7.97 -22.24 -4.26
CA LYS A 52 -7.32 -21.81 -5.50
C LYS A 52 -6.43 -20.61 -5.24
N VAL A 53 -5.20 -20.66 -5.73
CA VAL A 53 -4.20 -19.58 -5.58
C VAL A 53 -3.37 -19.48 -6.84
N HIS A 54 -2.82 -18.31 -7.15
CA HIS A 54 -1.80 -18.23 -8.19
C HIS A 54 -0.55 -19.01 -7.74
N GLN A 55 0.10 -19.70 -8.68
CA GLN A 55 1.30 -20.49 -8.38
C GLN A 55 2.42 -19.62 -7.79
N LYS A 56 2.59 -18.39 -8.31
CA LYS A 56 3.56 -17.40 -7.79
C LYS A 56 3.22 -16.97 -6.37
N CYS A 57 1.93 -16.76 -6.08
CA CYS A 57 1.45 -16.37 -4.77
C CYS A 57 1.71 -17.46 -3.75
N ARG A 58 1.41 -18.72 -4.08
CA ARG A 58 1.71 -19.86 -3.21
C ARG A 58 3.19 -19.91 -2.83
N LYS A 59 4.09 -19.85 -3.82
CA LYS A 59 5.55 -19.87 -3.60
C LYS A 59 6.01 -18.74 -2.68
N LYS A 60 5.51 -17.51 -2.89
CA LYS A 60 5.87 -16.35 -2.08
C LYS A 60 5.28 -16.44 -0.66
N TYR A 61 4.05 -16.94 -0.54
CA TYR A 61 3.35 -17.02 0.74
C TYR A 61 3.98 -18.03 1.70
N THR A 62 4.45 -19.17 1.18
CA THR A 62 5.12 -20.22 1.96
C THR A 62 6.63 -20.01 2.11
N ASN A 63 7.20 -18.93 1.57
CA ASN A 63 8.64 -18.67 1.65
C ASN A 63 9.01 -18.16 3.05
N MET A 64 9.90 -18.87 3.74
CA MET A 64 10.33 -18.55 5.12
C MET A 64 10.88 -17.13 5.28
N LYS A 65 11.67 -16.64 4.33
CA LYS A 65 12.22 -15.27 4.38
C LYS A 65 11.09 -14.24 4.33
N MET A 66 10.09 -14.48 3.48
CA MET A 66 8.93 -13.58 3.34
C MET A 66 7.98 -13.65 4.53
N ILE A 67 7.86 -14.84 5.14
CA ILE A 67 7.11 -15.01 6.39
C ILE A 67 7.78 -14.21 7.52
N ALA A 68 9.10 -14.31 7.68
CA ALA A 68 9.83 -13.58 8.71
C ALA A 68 9.69 -12.05 8.55
N VAL A 69 9.78 -11.56 7.31
CA VAL A 69 9.56 -10.13 7.01
C VAL A 69 8.13 -9.69 7.34
N ALA A 70 7.12 -10.47 6.93
CA ALA A 70 5.73 -10.16 7.25
C ALA A 70 5.45 -10.16 8.76
N ALA A 71 5.98 -11.16 9.48
CA ALA A 71 5.83 -11.26 10.93
C ALA A 71 6.46 -10.07 11.68
N LYS A 72 7.55 -9.50 11.14
CA LYS A 72 8.20 -8.30 11.69
C LYS A 72 7.41 -7.02 11.41
N ASN A 73 6.83 -6.90 10.21
CA ASN A 73 6.14 -5.69 9.78
C ASN A 73 4.67 -5.64 10.23
N GLY A 74 4.13 -6.76 10.73
CA GLY A 74 2.71 -6.87 11.08
C GLY A 74 1.82 -7.06 9.86
N PRO A 75 0.49 -7.21 10.07
CA PRO A 75 -0.46 -7.33 8.97
C PRO A 75 -0.40 -6.07 8.09
N PRO A 76 -0.47 -6.21 6.75
CA PRO A 76 -0.69 -5.05 5.91
C PRO A 76 -2.02 -4.43 6.34
N SER A 77 -1.96 -3.19 6.85
CA SER A 77 -3.15 -2.36 7.05
C SER A 77 -4.04 -2.49 5.81
N ALA A 78 -5.34 -2.72 5.99
CA ALA A 78 -6.35 -2.79 4.94
C ALA A 78 -6.55 -1.45 4.18
N GLN A 79 -5.57 -0.55 4.25
CA GLN A 79 -5.50 0.58 3.36
C GLN A 79 -5.20 0.08 1.94
N PRO A 80 -5.88 0.64 0.93
CA PRO A 80 -5.45 0.44 -0.44
C PRO A 80 -3.97 0.77 -0.48
N ARG A 81 -3.18 -0.17 -1.01
CA ARG A 81 -1.82 0.12 -1.40
C ARG A 81 -2.00 1.08 -2.57
N ASN A 82 -2.14 2.37 -2.27
CA ASN A 82 -1.97 3.40 -3.27
C ASN A 82 -0.66 3.04 -3.97
N ALA A 83 -0.66 3.15 -5.29
CA ALA A 83 0.47 2.84 -6.14
C ALA A 83 1.65 3.82 -5.93
N ASP A 84 1.87 4.26 -4.70
CA ASP A 84 3.07 4.90 -4.22
C ASP A 84 4.03 3.80 -3.76
N GLU A 85 4.40 2.95 -4.72
CA GLU A 85 5.80 2.57 -4.79
C GLU A 85 6.55 3.90 -4.79
N ILE A 86 7.10 4.32 -3.65
CA ILE A 86 8.05 5.43 -3.64
C ILE A 86 9.13 5.00 -4.63
N PRO A 87 9.23 5.63 -5.82
CA PRO A 87 10.31 5.33 -6.70
C PRO A 87 11.54 5.82 -5.93
N GLN A 88 12.44 4.91 -5.56
CA GLN A 88 13.83 5.31 -5.29
C GLN A 88 14.45 5.72 -6.64
N GLY A 89 13.91 6.79 -7.24
CA GLY A 89 14.53 7.55 -8.30
C GLY A 89 15.60 8.46 -7.70
N PRO A 90 16.47 9.05 -8.55
CA PRO A 90 17.38 10.09 -8.08
C PRO A 90 16.54 11.18 -7.38
N ALA A 91 17.05 11.69 -6.25
CA ALA A 91 16.40 12.70 -5.45
C ALA A 91 15.88 13.81 -6.37
N ASN A 92 14.56 13.88 -6.56
CA ASN A 92 13.96 15.10 -7.08
C ASN A 92 14.24 16.15 -6.01
N ASP A 93 15.00 17.19 -6.36
CA ASP A 93 15.46 18.27 -5.48
C ASP A 93 14.29 19.14 -5.02
N PHE A 94 13.34 18.54 -4.31
CA PHE A 94 12.25 19.25 -3.69
C PHE A 94 12.82 20.05 -2.51
N ALA A 95 13.23 21.29 -2.80
CA ALA A 95 13.63 22.24 -1.80
C ALA A 95 12.39 22.92 -1.22
N PHE A 96 12.08 22.64 0.05
CA PHE A 96 11.04 23.34 0.82
C PHE A 96 11.21 24.87 0.83
N GLU A 97 12.41 25.35 0.51
CA GLU A 97 12.74 26.77 0.41
C GLU A 97 12.00 27.44 -0.76
N ASN A 98 11.83 26.73 -1.89
CA ASN A 98 11.37 27.32 -3.14
C ASN A 98 10.19 26.56 -3.76
N ALA A 99 9.49 25.68 -3.03
CA ALA A 99 8.35 24.94 -3.56
C ALA A 99 7.22 24.81 -2.54
N CYS A 100 5.98 24.98 -2.98
CA CYS A 100 4.79 24.90 -2.14
C CYS A 100 4.57 23.48 -1.62
N PHE A 101 4.41 23.34 -0.31
CA PHE A 101 4.19 22.04 0.33
C PHE A 101 2.93 21.29 -0.15
N PHE A 102 1.87 22.01 -0.52
CA PHE A 102 0.58 21.40 -0.88
C PHE A 102 0.45 21.08 -2.37
N CYS A 103 1.07 21.86 -3.26
CA CYS A 103 0.91 21.70 -4.71
C CYS A 103 2.22 21.45 -5.46
N GLY A 104 3.37 21.52 -4.79
CA GLY A 104 4.68 21.26 -5.38
C GLY A 104 5.16 22.29 -6.39
N VAL A 105 4.41 23.39 -6.58
CA VAL A 105 4.75 24.46 -7.52
C VAL A 105 5.86 25.32 -6.94
N GLU A 106 6.82 25.71 -7.78
CA GLU A 106 7.91 26.60 -7.39
C GLU A 106 7.37 27.96 -6.91
N ILE A 107 7.87 28.41 -5.76
CA ILE A 107 7.58 29.71 -5.18
C ILE A 107 8.52 30.71 -5.84
N THR A 108 7.99 31.52 -6.75
CA THR A 108 8.75 32.62 -7.38
C THR A 108 8.86 33.82 -6.43
N ASP A 109 9.87 34.66 -6.64
CA ASP A 109 10.05 35.91 -5.89
C ASP A 109 8.82 36.84 -6.00
N GLU A 110 8.11 36.78 -7.13
CA GLU A 110 6.87 37.51 -7.36
C GLU A 110 5.74 37.07 -6.42
N PHE A 111 5.65 35.76 -6.14
CA PHE A 111 4.68 35.21 -5.19
C PHE A 111 4.95 35.73 -3.78
N LEU A 112 6.21 35.70 -3.33
CA LEU A 112 6.64 36.20 -2.02
C LEU A 112 6.41 37.71 -1.88
N ALA A 113 6.68 38.49 -2.94
CA ALA A 113 6.43 39.93 -2.96
C ALA A 113 4.93 40.25 -2.84
N ASN A 114 4.08 39.46 -3.50
CA ASN A 114 2.63 39.63 -3.43
C ASN A 114 2.05 39.22 -2.08
N GLU A 115 2.57 38.19 -1.41
CA GLU A 115 2.16 37.85 -0.03
C GLU A 115 2.55 38.94 0.96
N LYS A 116 3.75 39.52 0.85
CA LYS A 116 4.19 40.64 1.70
C LYS A 116 3.30 41.87 1.51
N LYS A 117 2.91 42.19 0.28
CA LYS A 117 1.97 43.30 -0.02
C LYS A 117 0.58 43.06 0.58
N LYS A 118 0.03 41.85 0.45
CA LYS A 118 -1.26 41.47 1.06
C LYS A 118 -1.23 41.59 2.59
N ASN A 119 -0.10 41.27 3.22
CA ASN A 119 0.05 41.41 4.66
C ASN A 119 0.11 42.88 5.11
N MET A 120 0.78 43.75 4.35
CA MET A 120 0.80 45.19 4.62
C MET A 120 -0.57 45.85 4.43
N GLU A 121 -1.31 45.46 3.39
CA GLU A 121 -2.65 46.01 3.10
C GLU A 121 -3.67 45.61 4.18
N LYS A 122 -3.60 44.37 4.69
CA LYS A 122 -4.38 43.92 5.85
C LYS A 122 -4.01 44.65 7.15
N ALA A 123 -2.73 44.97 7.35
CA ALA A 123 -2.28 45.74 8.50
C ALA A 123 -2.79 47.20 8.45
N TYR A 124 -2.83 47.80 7.25
CA TYR A 124 -3.38 49.15 7.05
C TYR A 124 -4.89 49.20 7.28
N GLN A 125 -5.65 48.24 6.76
CA GLN A 125 -7.11 48.17 6.98
C GLN A 125 -7.48 47.90 8.45
N SER A 126 -6.66 47.14 9.18
CA SER A 126 -6.83 46.92 10.63
C SER A 126 -6.48 48.14 11.50
N SER A 127 -5.87 49.18 10.92
CA SER A 127 -5.47 50.40 11.64
C SER A 127 -6.44 51.59 11.49
N ILE A 128 -7.48 51.44 10.67
CA ILE A 128 -8.51 52.46 10.39
C ILE A 128 -9.88 52.04 10.99
N GLY A 129 -9.94 50.91 11.69
CA GLY A 129 -11.13 50.42 12.41
C GLY A 129 -11.08 50.72 13.90
#